data_AF-A0A3D4H353-F1
#
_entry.id   AF-A0A3D4H353-F1
#
_cell.length_a   1.000
_cell.length_b   1.000
_cell.length_c   1.000
_cell.angle_alpha   90.00
_cell.angle_beta   90.00
_cell.angle_gamma   90.00
#
_symmetry.space_group_name_H-M   'P 1'
#
loop_
_entity.id
_entity.type
_entity.pdbx_description
1 polymer ?
#
loop_
_entity_poly.entity_id
_entity_poly.type
_entity_poly.pdbx_seq_one_letter_code
_entity_poly.pdbx_strand_id
1 'polypeptide(L)'
;MDELSIGNECGDPVVLLESYSDVRDKASYSFSGFQREVTARNIGEVREALDTVEAAVGTGLYAAGYVAYEAASGLDQVLTTKESGRMPLVWFGLFEDRNRVAPGSAKGNGGYRLAGWEPSISRDAFNESIHRIRTYIKAGDTYQVNFTLRMK
;
A
#
# COMPACT_ATOMS: atom_id res chain seq x y z
N MET A 1 31.72 17.81 27.67
CA MET A 1 31.51 17.57 26.23
C MET A 1 30.98 16.16 26.17
N ASP A 2 29.67 16.04 26.35
CA ASP A 2 28.95 14.76 26.23
C ASP A 2 28.21 14.80 24.91
N GLU A 3 28.62 13.93 23.99
CA GLU A 3 27.87 13.65 22.76
C GLU A 3 26.62 12.85 23.14
N LEU A 4 25.47 13.54 23.05
CA LEU A 4 24.16 12.91 23.12
C LEU A 4 23.96 12.03 21.89
N SER A 5 23.89 10.72 22.16
CA SER A 5 23.35 9.69 21.29
C SER A 5 21.98 10.14 20.76
N ILE A 6 21.88 10.36 19.45
CA ILE A 6 20.61 10.60 18.76
C ILE A 6 19.95 9.22 18.59
N GLY A 7 19.19 8.82 19.61
CA GLY A 7 18.31 7.66 19.56
C GLY A 7 17.27 7.85 18.46
N ASN A 8 17.18 6.88 17.57
CA ASN A 8 16.18 6.83 16.52
C ASN A 8 14.82 6.41 17.13
N GLU A 9 14.13 7.33 17.81
CA GLU A 9 12.77 7.09 18.33
C GLU A 9 11.74 7.14 17.19
N CYS A 10 11.76 6.12 16.33
CA CYS A 10 10.65 5.87 15.43
C CYS A 10 9.57 5.16 16.23
N GLY A 11 8.51 5.89 16.62
CA GLY A 11 7.38 5.31 17.36
C GLY A 11 6.69 4.20 16.58
N ASP A 12 5.91 3.38 17.29
CA ASP A 12 5.14 2.28 16.69
C ASP A 12 4.33 2.74 15.48
N PRO A 13 4.20 1.90 14.44
CA PRO A 13 3.44 2.26 13.26
C PRO A 13 1.95 2.47 13.60
N VAL A 14 1.40 3.57 13.10
CA VAL A 14 -0.02 3.89 13.25
C VAL A 14 -0.74 3.49 11.97
N VAL A 15 -1.74 2.60 12.09
CA VAL A 15 -2.64 2.26 10.99
C VAL A 15 -4.06 2.69 11.32
N LEU A 16 -4.65 3.46 10.42
CA LEU A 16 -6.03 3.95 10.50
C LEU A 16 -6.74 3.62 9.19
N LEU A 17 -7.84 2.89 9.28
CA LEU A 17 -8.71 2.55 8.15
C LEU A 17 -10.05 3.25 8.36
N GLU A 18 -10.33 4.27 7.57
CA GLU A 18 -11.56 5.07 7.73
C GLU A 18 -12.59 4.73 6.66
N SER A 19 -13.85 4.67 7.07
CA SER A 19 -14.99 4.55 6.17
C SER A 19 -15.92 5.72 6.35
N TYR A 20 -16.27 6.35 5.22
CA TYR A 20 -17.27 7.40 5.09
C TYR A 20 -18.52 6.89 4.35
N SER A 21 -18.65 5.56 4.23
CA SER A 21 -19.74 4.92 3.49
C SER A 21 -20.96 4.75 4.39
N ASP A 22 -22.12 5.19 3.89
CA ASP A 22 -23.41 4.96 4.53
C ASP A 22 -24.07 3.64 4.12
N VAL A 23 -23.45 2.87 3.22
CA VAL A 23 -24.06 1.68 2.62
C VAL A 23 -23.41 0.39 3.10
N ARG A 24 -22.07 0.32 3.03
CA ARG A 24 -21.29 -0.89 3.32
C ARG A 24 -20.03 -0.54 4.11
N ASP A 25 -19.60 -1.44 5.00
CA ASP A 25 -18.35 -1.33 5.77
C ASP A 25 -18.25 0.00 6.52
N LYS A 26 -19.32 0.40 7.23
CA LYS A 26 -19.51 1.75 7.82
C LYS A 26 -18.63 2.05 9.05
N ALA A 27 -17.72 1.16 9.40
CA ALA A 27 -16.90 1.28 10.60
C ALA A 27 -15.47 1.69 10.23
N SER A 28 -14.95 2.69 10.92
CA SER A 28 -13.54 3.04 10.90
C SER A 28 -12.82 2.31 12.03
N TYR A 29 -11.56 1.95 11.80
CA TYR A 29 -10.74 1.19 12.74
C TYR A 29 -9.35 1.79 12.91
N SER A 30 -8.88 1.82 14.16
CA SER A 30 -7.47 1.97 14.50
C SER A 30 -6.95 0.69 15.16
N PHE A 31 -5.64 0.50 15.13
CA PHE A 31 -4.99 -0.70 15.66
C PHE A 31 -4.01 -0.30 16.77
N SER A 32 -3.95 -1.08 17.85
CA SER A 32 -3.09 -0.83 19.02
C SER A 32 -2.49 -2.12 19.57
N GLY A 33 -1.51 -1.98 20.47
CA GLY A 33 -0.75 -3.13 20.97
C GLY A 33 0.14 -3.70 19.87
N PHE A 34 0.93 -2.84 19.21
CA PHE A 34 1.86 -3.26 18.16
C PHE A 34 2.84 -4.31 18.71
N GLN A 35 2.95 -5.43 18.02
CA GLN A 35 3.83 -6.53 18.40
C GLN A 35 5.10 -6.55 17.56
N ARG A 36 4.91 -6.54 16.22
CA ARG A 36 5.99 -6.59 15.23
C ARG A 36 5.45 -6.27 13.84
N GLU A 37 6.35 -5.98 12.92
CA GLU A 37 6.03 -5.90 11.49
C GLU A 37 6.38 -7.20 10.75
N VAL A 38 5.71 -7.41 9.62
CA VAL A 38 6.03 -8.43 8.62
C VAL A 38 6.26 -7.71 7.30
N THR A 39 7.43 -7.93 6.69
CA THR A 39 7.89 -7.18 5.51
C THR A 39 8.46 -8.12 4.46
N ALA A 40 8.13 -7.90 3.18
CA ALA A 40 8.82 -8.49 2.04
C ALA A 40 9.39 -7.36 1.17
N ARG A 41 10.69 -7.38 0.87
CA ARG A 41 11.38 -6.38 0.04
C ARG A 41 11.73 -6.91 -1.35
N ASN A 42 11.77 -8.23 -1.54
CA ASN A 42 11.94 -8.83 -2.86
C ASN A 42 10.88 -9.91 -3.12
N ILE A 43 10.75 -10.27 -4.40
CA ILE A 43 9.74 -11.22 -4.90
C ILE A 43 9.82 -12.60 -4.25
N GLY A 44 11.01 -13.05 -3.84
CA GLY A 44 11.18 -14.35 -3.18
C GLY A 44 10.60 -14.40 -1.76
N GLU A 45 10.46 -13.25 -1.09
CA GLU A 45 9.97 -13.13 0.28
C GLU A 45 8.44 -13.00 0.37
N VAL A 46 7.76 -12.72 -0.75
CA VAL A 46 6.33 -12.36 -0.75
C VAL A 46 5.46 -13.47 -0.15
N ARG A 47 5.68 -14.72 -0.57
CA ARG A 47 4.86 -15.85 -0.10
C ARG A 47 5.06 -16.10 1.39
N GLU A 48 6.31 -16.17 1.84
CA GLU A 48 6.64 -16.39 3.26
C GLU A 48 6.11 -15.26 4.16
N ALA A 49 6.16 -14.01 3.70
CA ALA A 49 5.61 -12.88 4.43
C ALA A 49 4.08 -13.01 4.59
N LEU A 50 3.36 -13.40 3.54
CA LEU A 50 1.91 -13.60 3.60
C LEU A 50 1.53 -14.79 4.48
N ASP A 51 2.27 -15.91 4.40
CA ASP A 51 2.08 -17.08 5.27
C ASP A 51 2.30 -16.69 6.75
N THR A 52 3.29 -15.84 7.02
CA THR A 52 3.57 -15.31 8.37
C THR A 52 2.43 -14.43 8.88
N VAL A 53 1.85 -13.59 8.02
CA VAL A 53 0.68 -12.77 8.36
C VAL A 53 -0.52 -13.66 8.65
N GLU A 54 -0.79 -14.66 7.80
CA GLU A 54 -1.89 -15.61 7.99
C GLU A 54 -1.75 -16.37 9.32
N ALA A 55 -0.56 -16.88 9.63
CA ALA A 55 -0.29 -17.58 10.87
C ALA A 55 -0.52 -16.68 12.11
N ALA A 56 -0.05 -15.44 12.06
CA ALA A 56 -0.23 -14.48 13.15
C ALA A 56 -1.72 -14.14 13.38
N VAL A 57 -2.47 -13.94 12.29
CA VAL A 57 -3.93 -13.75 12.39
C VAL A 57 -4.62 -14.99 12.95
N GLY A 58 -4.15 -16.18 12.59
CA GLY A 58 -4.60 -17.46 13.16
C GLY A 58 -4.40 -17.58 14.69
N THR A 59 -3.44 -16.83 15.25
CA THR A 59 -3.23 -16.76 16.71
C THR A 59 -4.04 -15.68 17.42
N GLY A 60 -4.87 -14.92 16.70
CA GLY A 60 -5.74 -13.87 17.25
C GLY A 60 -5.19 -12.45 17.15
N LEU A 61 -4.03 -12.24 16.52
CA LEU A 61 -3.54 -10.89 16.21
C LEU A 61 -4.30 -10.29 15.02
N TYR A 62 -4.30 -8.96 14.94
CA TYR A 62 -4.78 -8.21 13.78
C TYR A 62 -3.60 -7.77 12.92
N ALA A 63 -3.69 -8.01 11.61
CA ALA A 63 -2.73 -7.49 10.64
C ALA A 63 -3.32 -6.29 9.90
N ALA A 64 -2.59 -5.16 9.88
CA ALA A 64 -2.99 -3.97 9.16
C ALA A 64 -1.80 -3.37 8.39
N GLY A 65 -1.99 -3.11 7.10
CA GLY A 65 -0.89 -2.75 6.20
C GLY A 65 -1.28 -2.82 4.73
N TYR A 66 -0.34 -3.17 3.86
CA TYR A 66 -0.55 -3.20 2.42
C TYR A 66 0.25 -4.32 1.72
N VAL A 67 -0.21 -4.65 0.51
CA VAL A 67 0.50 -5.45 -0.49
C VAL A 67 0.62 -4.59 -1.75
N ALA A 68 1.85 -4.41 -2.24
CA ALA A 68 2.12 -3.65 -3.44
C ALA A 68 1.67 -4.43 -4.69
N TYR A 69 1.34 -3.71 -5.77
CA TYR A 69 0.96 -4.32 -7.05
C TYR A 69 2.08 -5.23 -7.59
N GLU A 70 3.34 -4.80 -7.43
CA GLU A 70 4.53 -5.53 -7.85
C GLU A 70 4.78 -6.83 -7.07
N ALA A 71 4.05 -7.07 -5.97
CA ALA A 71 4.13 -8.34 -5.23
C ALA A 71 3.54 -9.51 -6.02
N ALA A 72 2.72 -9.24 -7.04
CA ALA A 72 2.08 -10.27 -7.87
C ALA A 72 3.08 -11.29 -8.46
N SER A 73 4.25 -10.81 -8.92
CA SER A 73 5.33 -11.67 -9.44
C SER A 73 5.87 -12.67 -8.41
N GLY A 74 5.77 -12.36 -7.11
CA GLY A 74 6.17 -13.26 -6.02
C GLY A 74 5.12 -14.32 -5.68
N LEU A 75 3.87 -14.14 -6.15
CA LEU A 75 2.79 -15.12 -6.00
C LEU A 75 2.73 -16.09 -7.17
N ASP A 76 2.83 -15.55 -8.39
CA ASP A 76 2.83 -16.29 -9.64
C ASP A 76 3.80 -15.61 -10.61
N GLN A 77 4.81 -16.37 -11.06
CA GLN A 77 5.87 -15.87 -11.94
C GLN A 77 5.36 -15.47 -13.34
N VAL A 78 4.17 -15.93 -13.74
CA VAL A 78 3.52 -15.52 -15.00
C VAL A 78 3.06 -14.06 -14.91
N LEU A 79 2.78 -13.55 -13.70
CA LEU A 79 2.33 -12.18 -13.48
C LEU A 79 3.51 -11.21 -13.49
N THR A 80 4.02 -10.92 -14.69
CA THR A 80 5.15 -10.00 -14.85
C THR A 80 4.78 -8.57 -14.43
N THR A 81 5.56 -8.00 -13.51
CA THR A 81 5.40 -6.62 -13.04
C THR A 81 6.64 -5.77 -13.33
N LYS A 82 6.55 -4.46 -13.11
CA LYS A 82 7.74 -3.58 -13.08
C LYS A 82 8.59 -3.89 -11.85
N GLU A 83 9.84 -3.42 -11.87
CA GLU A 83 10.70 -3.46 -10.68
C GLU A 83 10.06 -2.69 -9.52
N SER A 84 10.16 -3.28 -8.33
CA SER A 84 9.69 -2.67 -7.09
C SER A 84 10.47 -1.38 -6.80
N GLY A 85 9.75 -0.35 -6.37
CA GLY A 85 10.37 0.90 -5.92
C GLY A 85 11.06 0.77 -4.56
N ARG A 86 11.20 1.89 -3.85
CA ARG A 86 11.81 1.94 -2.50
C ARG A 86 10.94 1.32 -1.40
N MET A 87 9.64 1.14 -1.66
CA MET A 87 8.69 0.59 -0.69
C MET A 87 8.77 -0.94 -0.71
N PRO A 88 8.61 -1.61 0.45
CA PRO A 88 8.37 -3.05 0.49
C PRO A 88 7.25 -3.52 -0.44
N LEU A 89 7.36 -4.75 -0.93
CA LEU A 89 6.31 -5.45 -1.66
C LEU A 89 5.15 -5.85 -0.76
N VAL A 90 5.45 -6.21 0.48
CA VAL A 90 4.46 -6.50 1.53
C VAL A 90 4.92 -5.78 2.78
N TRP A 91 3.98 -5.15 3.49
CA TRP A 91 4.23 -4.64 4.83
C TRP A 91 2.94 -4.71 5.64
N PHE A 92 3.01 -5.32 6.82
CA PHE A 92 1.93 -5.35 7.80
C PHE A 92 2.46 -5.12 9.19
N GLY A 93 1.84 -4.22 9.95
CA GLY A 93 1.94 -4.23 11.41
C GLY A 93 1.01 -5.30 11.99
N LEU A 94 1.49 -6.03 12.99
CA LEU A 94 0.70 -6.97 13.78
C LEU A 94 0.35 -6.34 15.12
N PHE A 95 -0.93 -6.40 15.49
CA PHE A 95 -1.53 -5.68 16.61
C PHE A 95 -2.38 -6.61 17.47
N GLU A 96 -2.43 -6.36 18.78
CA GLU A 96 -3.32 -7.08 19.69
C GLU A 96 -4.79 -6.68 19.51
N ASP A 97 -5.03 -5.39 19.28
CA ASP A 97 -6.38 -4.82 19.32
C ASP A 97 -6.76 -4.13 18.01
N ARG A 98 -8.04 -4.27 17.66
CA ARG A 98 -8.73 -3.50 16.63
C ARG A 98 -9.84 -2.66 17.27
N ASN A 99 -9.61 -1.35 17.35
CA ASN A 99 -10.50 -0.40 18.00
C ASN A 99 -11.41 0.26 16.96
N ARG A 100 -12.71 0.28 17.22
CA ARG A 100 -13.65 1.05 16.40
C ARG A 100 -13.49 2.54 16.73
N VAL A 101 -13.37 3.38 15.70
CA VAL A 101 -13.26 4.84 15.83
C VAL A 101 -14.31 5.55 14.99
N ALA A 102 -14.59 6.81 15.32
CA ALA A 102 -15.40 7.67 14.47
C ALA A 102 -14.55 8.15 13.27
N PRO A 103 -15.08 8.19 12.04
CA PRO A 103 -14.35 8.76 10.91
C PRO A 103 -13.99 10.24 11.17
N GLY A 104 -12.81 10.67 10.72
CA GLY A 104 -12.28 12.00 10.96
C GLY A 104 -11.76 12.24 12.38
N SER A 105 -11.64 11.19 13.20
CA SER A 105 -11.07 11.31 14.55
C SER A 105 -9.58 11.67 14.54
N ALA A 106 -8.86 11.31 13.46
CA ALA A 106 -7.49 11.73 13.27
C ALA A 106 -7.43 13.22 12.92
N LYS A 107 -7.06 14.04 13.92
CA LYS A 107 -6.84 15.47 13.71
C LYS A 107 -5.42 15.69 13.20
N GLY A 108 -5.29 16.18 11.98
CA GLY A 108 -4.02 16.74 11.51
C GLY A 108 -3.74 18.06 12.24
N ASN A 109 -2.61 18.14 12.95
CA ASN A 109 -2.24 19.32 13.73
C ASN A 109 -1.46 20.38 12.91
N GLY A 110 -1.63 20.44 11.59
CA GLY A 110 -0.81 21.30 10.73
C GLY A 110 -1.57 21.90 9.54
N GLY A 111 -1.08 23.05 9.08
CA GLY A 111 -1.45 23.56 7.75
C GLY A 111 -0.89 22.65 6.66
N TYR A 112 -1.59 22.56 5.53
CA TYR A 112 -1.13 21.82 4.36
C TYR A 112 -0.60 22.78 3.29
N ARG A 113 0.36 22.33 2.49
CA ARG A 113 0.82 23.03 1.28
C ARG A 113 0.73 22.08 0.10
N LEU A 114 0.01 22.48 -0.94
CA LEU A 114 -0.03 21.73 -2.18
C LEU A 114 1.19 22.10 -3.03
N ALA A 115 1.96 21.10 -3.45
CA ALA A 115 2.91 21.28 -4.55
C ALA A 115 2.14 21.41 -5.88
N GLY A 116 2.78 21.95 -6.92
CA GLY A 116 2.25 21.89 -8.28
C GLY A 116 2.28 20.45 -8.77
N TRP A 117 1.14 19.91 -9.18
CA TRP A 117 1.02 18.52 -9.61
C TRP A 117 1.48 18.38 -11.06
N GLU A 118 2.46 17.52 -11.31
CA GLU A 118 2.99 17.28 -12.65
C GLU A 118 2.81 15.81 -13.08
N PRO A 119 2.25 15.53 -14.26
CA PRO A 119 2.16 14.17 -14.78
C PRO A 119 3.53 13.53 -14.97
N SER A 120 3.65 12.23 -14.68
CA SER A 120 4.89 11.49 -14.84
C SER A 120 5.29 11.22 -16.30
N ILE A 121 4.40 11.51 -17.25
CA ILE A 121 4.60 11.34 -18.69
C ILE A 121 4.05 12.57 -19.44
N SER A 122 4.58 12.84 -20.63
CA SER A 122 4.05 13.90 -21.49
C SER A 122 2.65 13.56 -22.02
N ARG A 123 1.94 14.59 -22.48
CA ARG A 123 0.64 14.42 -23.14
C ARG A 123 0.73 13.54 -24.40
N ASP A 124 1.81 13.67 -25.16
CA ASP A 124 2.03 12.89 -26.37
C ASP A 124 2.26 11.41 -26.04
N ALA A 125 3.10 11.10 -25.04
CA ALA A 125 3.33 9.73 -24.58
C ALA A 125 2.04 9.09 -24.02
N PHE A 126 1.18 9.88 -23.37
CA PHE A 126 -0.15 9.43 -22.96
C PHE A 126 -1.02 9.07 -24.17
N ASN A 127 -1.11 9.95 -25.17
CA ASN A 127 -1.91 9.72 -26.37
C ASN A 127 -1.44 8.46 -27.13
N GLU A 128 -0.13 8.29 -27.30
CA GLU A 128 0.46 7.11 -27.92
C GLU A 128 0.11 5.83 -27.15
N SER A 129 0.16 5.86 -25.82
CA SER A 129 -0.22 4.72 -24.97
C SER A 129 -1.69 4.33 -25.18
N ILE A 130 -2.59 5.31 -25.23
CA ILE A 130 -4.02 5.09 -25.49
C ILE A 130 -4.27 4.52 -26.89
N HIS A 131 -3.57 5.05 -27.91
CA HIS A 131 -3.68 4.51 -29.27
C HIS A 131 -3.24 3.05 -29.32
N ARG A 132 -2.12 2.70 -28.68
CA ARG A 132 -1.63 1.32 -28.61
C ARG A 132 -2.62 0.38 -27.91
N ILE A 133 -3.18 0.80 -26.77
CA ILE A 133 -4.21 0.04 -26.06
C ILE A 133 -5.42 -0.23 -26.97
N ARG A 134 -5.90 0.77 -27.70
CA ARG A 134 -7.04 0.61 -28.62
C ARG A 134 -6.71 -0.35 -29.78
N THR A 135 -5.49 -0.35 -30.27
CA THR A 135 -5.04 -1.30 -31.30
C THR A 135 -5.10 -2.73 -30.79
N TYR A 136 -4.57 -3.00 -29.59
CA TYR A 136 -4.65 -4.33 -28.97
C TYR A 136 -6.09 -4.78 -28.73
N ILE A 137 -6.97 -3.87 -28.32
CA ILE A 137 -8.40 -4.19 -28.14
C ILE A 137 -9.06 -4.55 -29.48
N LYS A 138 -8.80 -3.78 -30.54
CA LYS A 138 -9.34 -4.07 -31.88
C LYS A 138 -8.85 -5.39 -32.46
N ALA A 139 -7.61 -5.77 -32.15
CA ALA A 139 -7.02 -7.04 -32.58
C ALA A 139 -7.57 -8.25 -31.82
N GLY A 140 -8.27 -8.03 -30.70
CA GLY A 140 -8.79 -9.09 -29.84
C GLY A 140 -7.79 -9.63 -28.80
N ASP A 141 -6.64 -8.97 -28.64
CA ASP A 141 -5.60 -9.39 -27.69
C ASP A 141 -6.02 -9.16 -26.23
N THR A 142 -6.87 -8.14 -26.00
CA THR A 142 -7.50 -7.87 -24.71
C THR A 142 -8.83 -7.17 -24.92
N TYR A 143 -9.72 -7.24 -23.93
CA TYR A 143 -11.00 -6.53 -23.98
C TYR A 143 -10.97 -5.19 -23.23
N GLN A 144 -10.11 -5.07 -22.22
CA GLN A 144 -10.01 -3.89 -21.38
C GLN A 144 -8.60 -3.76 -20.79
N VAL A 145 -8.14 -2.52 -20.66
CA VAL A 145 -6.90 -2.19 -19.95
C VAL A 145 -7.18 -1.07 -18.97
N ASN A 146 -6.82 -1.26 -17.69
CA ASN A 146 -6.80 -0.17 -16.72
C ASN A 146 -5.46 0.57 -16.84
N PHE A 147 -5.47 1.74 -17.48
CA PHE A 147 -4.27 2.53 -17.70
C PHE A 147 -4.21 3.70 -16.72
N THR A 148 -3.15 3.76 -15.92
CA THR A 148 -2.91 4.79 -14.91
C THR A 148 -1.65 5.59 -15.22
N LEU A 149 -1.64 6.85 -14.79
CA LEU A 149 -0.45 7.71 -14.79
C LEU A 149 -0.22 8.26 -13.38
N ARG A 150 1.04 8.48 -13.03
CA ARG A 150 1.40 9.03 -11.72
C ARG A 150 1.47 10.55 -11.81
N MET A 151 0.95 11.24 -10.80
CA MET A 151 1.24 12.66 -10.59
C MET A 151 2.38 12.77 -9.56
N LYS A 152 3.26 13.75 -9.76
CA LYS A 152 4.36 14.09 -8.85
C LYS A 152 4.14 15.46 -8.26
#